data_AF-A0A524FLG1-F1
#
_entry.id   AF-A0A524FLG1-F1
#
_cell.length_a   1.000
_cell.length_b   1.000
_cell.length_c   1.000
_cell.angle_alpha   90.00
_cell.angle_beta   90.00
_cell.angle_gamma   90.00
#
_symmetry.space_group_name_H-M   'P 1'
#
loop_
_entity.id
_entity.type
_entity.pdbx_description
1 polymer ?
#
loop_
_entity_poly.entity_id
_entity_poly.type
_entity_poly.pdbx_seq_one_letter_code
_entity_poly.pdbx_strand_id
1 'polypeptide(L)'
;MWGKKKISNEAVDTFRKQIKEDETSTESLFQLKSAMHQLNPTYTWKCDNCSTSQKYPVFPSTSGMETFYKALQTGTWGEVVDSVREEKCKKCGAQITSILTLCEGCYEEYVAFIFSSGKGGGGSIKHVGSMKLGKCEKCGYRPQPKSRKEDKILKRYEELLEHYPEVRDLIKNLTESGLIKE
;
A
#
# COMPACT_ATOMS: atom_id res chain seq x y z
N MET A 1 -21.48 17.27 -20.43
CA MET A 1 -21.29 17.02 -18.99
C MET A 1 -21.45 15.54 -18.74
N TRP A 2 -20.36 14.79 -18.60
CA TRP A 2 -20.43 13.36 -18.30
C TRP A 2 -20.65 13.22 -16.80
N GLY A 3 -21.85 12.80 -16.40
CA GLY A 3 -22.17 12.53 -15.00
C GLY A 3 -21.19 11.51 -14.46
N LYS A 4 -20.57 11.81 -13.30
CA LYS A 4 -19.77 10.86 -12.54
C LYS A 4 -20.67 9.67 -12.19
N LYS A 5 -20.67 8.63 -13.03
CA LYS A 5 -21.30 7.34 -12.72
C LYS A 5 -20.56 6.83 -11.49
N LYS A 6 -21.23 6.92 -10.33
CA LYS A 6 -20.74 6.34 -9.08
C LYS A 6 -20.54 4.85 -9.36
N ILE A 7 -19.30 4.37 -9.39
CA ILE A 7 -19.04 2.94 -9.43
C ILE A 7 -19.78 2.31 -8.24
N SER A 8 -20.66 1.35 -8.52
CA SER A 8 -21.41 0.62 -7.50
C SER A 8 -20.52 -0.45 -6.87
N ASN A 9 -20.86 -0.88 -5.66
CA ASN A 9 -20.19 -2.03 -5.02
C ASN A 9 -20.22 -3.28 -5.92
N GLU A 10 -21.21 -3.40 -6.82
CA GLU A 10 -21.33 -4.49 -7.79
C GLU A 10 -20.15 -4.56 -8.77
N ALA A 11 -19.58 -3.43 -9.19
CA ALA A 11 -18.42 -3.42 -10.07
C ALA A 11 -17.17 -3.92 -9.35
N VAL A 12 -16.98 -3.51 -8.10
CA VAL A 12 -15.90 -4.01 -7.23
C VAL A 12 -16.04 -5.53 -7.03
N ASP A 13 -17.25 -6.00 -6.76
CA ASP A 13 -17.52 -7.43 -6.59
C ASP A 13 -17.30 -8.22 -7.89
N THR A 14 -17.61 -7.61 -9.04
CA THR A 14 -17.32 -8.20 -10.36
C THR A 14 -15.82 -8.38 -10.58
N PHE A 15 -15.01 -7.34 -10.37
CA PHE A 15 -13.56 -7.45 -10.54
C PHE A 15 -12.95 -8.45 -9.56
N ARG A 16 -13.43 -8.50 -8.31
CA ARG A 16 -13.00 -9.52 -7.34
C ARG A 16 -13.33 -10.93 -7.79
N LYS A 17 -14.51 -11.15 -8.38
CA LYS A 17 -14.91 -12.45 -8.93
C LYS A 17 -13.98 -12.84 -10.09
N GLN A 18 -13.71 -11.91 -11.00
CA GLN A 18 -12.79 -12.15 -12.12
C GLN A 18 -11.37 -12.53 -11.63
N ILE A 19 -10.84 -11.83 -10.63
CA ILE A 19 -9.51 -12.16 -10.06
C ILE A 19 -9.51 -13.54 -9.36
N LYS A 20 -10.62 -13.94 -8.75
CA LYS A 20 -10.73 -15.28 -8.13
C LYS A 20 -10.83 -16.38 -9.18
N GLU A 21 -11.41 -16.10 -10.33
CA GLU A 21 -11.51 -17.04 -11.47
C GLU A 21 -10.19 -17.11 -12.24
N ASP A 22 -9.48 -15.99 -12.36
CA ASP A 22 -8.15 -15.88 -12.95
C ASP A 22 -7.24 -15.00 -12.08
N GLU A 23 -6.48 -15.66 -11.21
CA GLU A 23 -5.52 -14.99 -10.31
C GLU A 23 -4.41 -14.27 -11.07
N THR A 24 -4.22 -14.53 -12.36
CA THR A 24 -3.20 -13.87 -13.18
C THR A 24 -3.71 -12.63 -13.89
N SER A 25 -5.01 -12.30 -13.77
CA SER A 25 -5.63 -11.17 -14.46
C SER A 25 -5.15 -9.81 -13.91
N THR A 26 -4.09 -9.27 -14.53
CA THR A 26 -3.53 -7.95 -14.21
C THR A 26 -4.54 -6.82 -14.43
N GLU A 27 -5.28 -6.85 -15.54
CA GLU A 27 -6.28 -5.82 -15.86
C GLU A 27 -7.40 -5.77 -14.82
N SER A 28 -7.93 -6.92 -14.39
CA SER A 28 -8.99 -6.97 -13.37
C SER A 28 -8.50 -6.39 -12.03
N LEU A 29 -7.23 -6.66 -11.67
CA LEU A 29 -6.62 -6.09 -10.47
C LEU A 29 -6.42 -4.58 -10.57
N PHE A 30 -5.98 -4.07 -11.73
CA PHE A 30 -5.86 -2.64 -12.00
C PHE A 30 -7.22 -1.94 -11.91
N GLN A 31 -8.24 -2.49 -12.56
CA GLN A 31 -9.61 -1.96 -12.52
C GLN A 31 -10.20 -2.01 -11.10
N LEU A 32 -9.92 -3.07 -10.33
CA LEU A 32 -10.30 -3.14 -8.93
C LEU A 32 -9.66 -2.03 -8.11
N LYS A 33 -8.35 -1.81 -8.23
CA LYS A 33 -7.64 -0.71 -7.54
C LYS A 33 -8.26 0.65 -7.91
N SER A 34 -8.50 0.88 -9.20
CA SER A 34 -9.16 2.10 -9.71
C SER A 34 -10.58 2.28 -9.14
N ALA A 35 -11.39 1.22 -9.10
CA ALA A 35 -12.73 1.23 -8.52
C ALA A 35 -12.68 1.53 -7.01
N MET A 36 -11.75 0.92 -6.28
CA MET A 36 -11.55 1.18 -4.85
C MET A 36 -11.15 2.63 -4.58
N HIS A 37 -10.35 3.28 -5.44
CA HIS A 37 -10.06 4.72 -5.31
C HIS A 37 -11.35 5.55 -5.31
N GLN A 38 -12.32 5.20 -6.16
CA GLN A 38 -13.58 5.95 -6.27
C GLN A 38 -14.49 5.76 -5.05
N LEU A 39 -14.40 4.61 -4.37
CA LEU A 39 -15.13 4.33 -3.14
C LEU A 39 -14.54 5.04 -1.90
N ASN A 40 -13.33 5.63 -2.00
CA ASN A 40 -12.63 6.31 -0.91
C ASN A 40 -12.62 5.53 0.42
N PRO A 41 -12.11 4.29 0.43
CA PRO A 41 -12.06 3.47 1.63
C PRO A 41 -11.19 4.13 2.71
N THR A 42 -11.43 3.75 3.97
CA THR A 42 -10.61 4.17 5.11
C THR A 42 -9.92 2.97 5.72
N TYR A 43 -8.70 3.19 6.22
CA TYR A 43 -7.97 2.22 7.02
C TYR A 43 -7.92 2.70 8.48
N THR A 44 -8.03 1.77 9.42
CA THR A 44 -7.95 2.06 10.86
C THR A 44 -6.58 1.64 11.38
N TRP A 45 -5.88 2.55 12.04
CA TRP A 45 -4.60 2.28 12.66
C TRP A 45 -4.63 2.58 14.16
N LYS A 46 -4.00 1.71 14.97
CA LYS A 46 -3.80 1.91 16.40
C LYS A 46 -2.41 2.47 16.68
N CYS A 47 -2.34 3.60 17.36
CA CYS A 47 -1.07 4.24 17.65
C CYS A 47 -0.19 3.45 18.61
N ASP A 48 1.04 3.14 18.19
CA ASP A 48 1.99 2.40 19.03
C ASP A 48 2.38 3.14 20.31
N ASN A 49 2.42 4.47 20.27
CA ASN A 49 2.87 5.27 21.41
C ASN A 49 1.76 5.51 22.46
N CYS A 50 0.50 5.64 22.04
CA CYS A 50 -0.59 6.01 22.95
C CYS A 50 -1.84 5.15 22.84
N SER A 51 -1.78 4.08 22.04
CA SER A 51 -2.85 3.11 21.79
C SER A 51 -4.15 3.68 21.22
N THR A 52 -4.19 4.94 20.82
CA THR A 52 -5.38 5.55 20.22
C THR A 52 -5.55 5.10 18.77
N SER A 53 -6.74 4.60 18.45
CA SER A 53 -7.14 4.25 17.10
C SER A 53 -7.56 5.48 16.32
N GLN A 54 -7.16 5.56 15.06
CA GLN A 54 -7.48 6.64 14.14
C GLN A 54 -7.81 6.07 12.76
N LYS A 55 -8.78 6.68 12.08
CA LYS A 55 -9.15 6.33 10.71
C LYS A 55 -8.57 7.35 9.76
N TYR A 56 -7.99 6.87 8.68
CA TYR A 56 -7.46 7.69 7.61
C TYR A 56 -8.04 7.21 6.28
N PRO A 57 -8.35 8.12 5.34
CA PRO A 57 -8.70 7.69 4.00
C PRO A 57 -7.49 7.02 3.36
N VAL A 58 -7.69 5.95 2.60
CA VAL A 58 -6.59 5.27 1.93
C VAL A 58 -6.03 6.18 0.84
N PHE A 59 -6.90 6.86 0.11
CA PHE A 59 -6.58 7.83 -0.93
C PHE A 59 -7.06 9.22 -0.48
N PRO A 60 -6.31 10.31 -0.69
CA PRO A 60 -5.04 10.46 -1.42
C PRO A 60 -3.80 10.30 -0.53
N SER A 61 -2.64 10.21 -1.18
CA SER A 61 -1.32 10.29 -0.55
C SER A 61 -1.03 11.70 -0.02
N THR A 62 -0.19 11.77 1.02
CA THR A 62 0.18 13.04 1.68
C THR A 62 1.69 13.24 1.80
N SER A 63 2.50 12.26 1.38
CA SER A 63 3.96 12.34 1.45
C SER A 63 4.54 13.10 0.26
N GLY A 64 5.45 14.05 0.51
CA GLY A 64 6.26 14.66 -0.54
C GLY A 64 7.27 13.70 -1.19
N MET A 65 7.45 12.51 -0.59
CA MET A 65 8.34 11.43 -1.04
C MET A 65 7.53 10.21 -1.53
N GLU A 66 6.26 10.40 -1.90
CA GLU A 66 5.36 9.31 -2.28
C GLU A 66 5.97 8.37 -3.33
N THR A 67 6.43 8.91 -4.47
CA THR A 67 6.97 8.10 -5.57
C THR A 67 8.16 7.27 -5.11
N PHE A 68 9.03 7.84 -4.28
CA PHE A 68 10.18 7.13 -3.71
C PHE A 68 9.73 5.99 -2.79
N TYR A 69 8.82 6.24 -1.85
CA TYR A 69 8.31 5.19 -0.98
C TYR A 69 7.54 4.11 -1.74
N LYS A 70 6.76 4.50 -2.76
CA LYS A 70 6.09 3.57 -3.67
C LYS A 70 7.11 2.68 -4.36
N ALA A 71 8.12 3.26 -5.01
CA ALA A 71 9.15 2.49 -5.71
C ALA A 71 9.91 1.56 -4.77
N LEU A 72 10.42 2.08 -3.65
CA LEU A 72 11.19 1.30 -2.69
C LEU A 72 10.40 0.09 -2.18
N GLN A 73 9.15 0.30 -1.77
CA GLN A 73 8.32 -0.79 -1.24
C GLN A 73 7.84 -1.73 -2.35
N THR A 74 7.42 -1.18 -3.49
CA THR A 74 6.95 -1.97 -4.62
C THR A 74 8.04 -2.91 -5.14
N GLY A 75 9.27 -2.41 -5.30
CA GLY A 75 10.40 -3.24 -5.72
C GLY A 75 10.86 -4.25 -4.66
N THR A 76 10.80 -3.89 -3.37
CA THR A 76 11.21 -4.80 -2.28
C THR A 76 10.22 -5.94 -2.05
N TRP A 77 8.91 -5.65 -2.13
CA TRP A 77 7.85 -6.59 -1.77
C TRP A 77 7.16 -7.22 -2.97
N GLY A 78 7.38 -6.72 -4.20
CA GLY A 78 6.65 -7.21 -5.36
C GLY A 78 5.15 -6.95 -5.23
N GLU A 79 4.76 -5.79 -4.68
CA GLU A 79 3.37 -5.36 -4.46
C GLU A 79 3.24 -3.90 -4.89
N VAL A 80 2.37 -3.61 -5.86
CA VAL A 80 2.17 -2.21 -6.29
C VAL A 80 1.45 -1.43 -5.20
N VAL A 81 2.19 -0.51 -4.58
CA VAL A 81 1.68 0.38 -3.54
C VAL A 81 0.67 1.36 -4.11
N ASP A 82 -0.50 1.43 -3.47
CA ASP A 82 -1.58 2.30 -3.91
C ASP A 82 -1.40 3.74 -3.38
N SER A 83 -1.02 3.90 -2.11
CA SER A 83 -0.82 5.23 -1.51
C SER A 83 0.21 5.26 -0.37
N VAL A 84 0.74 6.46 -0.12
CA VAL A 84 1.68 6.72 0.97
C VAL A 84 1.20 7.92 1.77
N ARG A 85 1.01 7.71 3.07
CA ARG A 85 0.52 8.73 3.99
C ARG A 85 1.55 9.06 5.04
N GLU A 86 1.78 10.35 5.23
CA GLU A 86 2.49 10.91 6.37
C GLU A 86 1.53 11.73 7.21
N GLU A 87 1.37 11.35 8.47
CA GLU A 87 0.39 11.91 9.40
C GLU A 87 0.93 11.96 10.82
N LYS A 88 0.38 12.83 11.66
CA LYS A 88 0.67 12.84 13.11
C LYS A 88 -0.45 12.17 13.88
N CYS A 89 -0.10 11.41 14.92
CA CYS A 89 -1.09 10.92 15.87
C CYS A 89 -1.77 12.11 16.54
N LYS A 90 -3.09 12.22 16.40
CA LYS A 90 -3.87 13.34 16.97
C LYS A 90 -3.76 13.46 18.49
N LYS A 91 -3.52 12.34 19.19
CA LYS A 91 -3.39 12.34 20.66
C LYS A 91 -1.96 12.62 21.12
N CYS A 92 -0.97 11.86 20.63
CA CYS A 92 0.39 11.93 21.16
C CYS A 92 1.39 12.64 20.24
N GLY A 93 0.99 13.12 19.06
CA GLY A 93 1.83 13.86 18.13
C GLY A 93 2.96 13.07 17.45
N ALA A 94 2.98 11.74 17.59
CA ALA A 94 3.95 10.88 16.93
C ALA A 94 3.79 10.95 15.41
N GLN A 95 4.89 11.02 14.67
CA GLN A 95 4.85 10.99 13.21
C GLN A 95 4.69 9.54 12.74
N ILE A 96 3.83 9.35 11.75
CA ILE A 96 3.44 8.05 11.22
C ILE A 96 3.54 8.13 9.71
N THR A 97 4.29 7.21 9.13
CA THR A 97 4.31 6.97 7.69
C THR A 97 3.64 5.62 7.43
N SER A 98 2.57 5.60 6.65
CA SER A 98 1.84 4.39 6.25
C SER A 98 1.92 4.22 4.74
N ILE A 99 2.43 3.08 4.29
CA ILE A 99 2.36 2.65 2.89
C ILE A 99 1.20 1.67 2.78
N LEU A 100 0.21 1.97 1.95
CA LEU A 100 -1.04 1.23 1.84
C LEU A 100 -1.11 0.51 0.50
N THR A 101 -1.46 -0.77 0.53
CA THR A 101 -1.64 -1.61 -0.66
C THR A 101 -2.86 -2.52 -0.51
N LEU A 102 -3.58 -2.79 -1.59
CA LEU A 102 -4.68 -3.75 -1.60
C LEU A 102 -4.17 -5.16 -1.25
N CYS A 103 -4.87 -5.84 -0.34
CA CYS A 103 -4.52 -7.17 0.13
C CYS A 103 -4.51 -8.19 -1.02
N GLU A 104 -3.37 -8.83 -1.27
CA GLU A 104 -3.26 -9.85 -2.33
C GLU A 104 -3.98 -11.16 -2.01
N GLY A 105 -4.24 -11.45 -0.72
CA GLY A 105 -4.90 -12.69 -0.33
C GLY A 105 -6.42 -12.67 -0.47
N CYS A 106 -7.06 -11.49 -0.40
CA CYS A 106 -8.52 -11.40 -0.48
C CYS A 106 -9.07 -10.25 -1.30
N TYR A 107 -8.25 -9.28 -1.70
CA TYR A 107 -8.63 -8.14 -2.54
C TYR A 107 -9.73 -7.23 -1.96
N GLU A 108 -9.83 -7.21 -0.63
CA GLU A 108 -10.96 -6.59 0.09
C GLU A 108 -10.53 -5.50 1.05
N GLU A 109 -9.32 -5.60 1.59
CA GLU A 109 -8.78 -4.67 2.58
C GLU A 109 -7.45 -4.11 2.13
N TYR A 110 -7.07 -2.97 2.70
CA TYR A 110 -5.74 -2.41 2.54
C TYR A 110 -4.84 -2.87 3.67
N VAL A 111 -3.65 -3.32 3.31
CA VAL A 111 -2.57 -3.65 4.23
C VAL A 111 -1.62 -2.46 4.33
N ALA A 112 -1.28 -2.07 5.55
CA ALA A 112 -0.38 -0.96 5.81
C ALA A 112 1.01 -1.44 6.24
N PHE A 113 2.08 -0.95 5.62
CA PHE A 113 3.41 -0.95 6.21
C PHE A 113 3.56 0.35 7.00
N ILE A 114 3.83 0.24 8.31
CA ILE A 114 3.81 1.39 9.21
C ILE A 114 5.19 1.65 9.76
N PHE A 115 5.61 2.89 9.65
CA PHE A 115 6.79 3.46 10.30
C PHE A 115 6.31 4.52 11.27
N SER A 116 6.70 4.42 12.53
CA SER A 116 6.41 5.44 13.54
C SER A 116 7.69 5.97 14.15
N SER A 117 7.83 7.28 14.24
CA SER A 117 8.88 7.92 15.03
C SER A 117 8.28 8.68 16.21
N GLY A 118 9.01 8.66 17.34
CA GLY A 118 8.62 9.36 18.57
C GLY A 118 8.50 10.87 18.36
N LYS A 119 7.85 11.56 19.30
CA LYS A 119 7.67 13.03 19.26
C LYS A 119 9.01 13.75 19.04
N GLY A 120 9.09 14.58 18.00
CA GLY A 120 10.19 15.52 17.77
C GLY A 120 10.20 16.69 18.77
N GLY A 121 10.36 16.38 20.06
CA GLY A 121 10.69 17.36 21.10
C GLY A 121 12.06 17.01 21.67
N GLY A 122 13.00 17.97 21.62
CA GLY A 122 14.42 17.77 21.92
C GLY A 122 14.69 16.91 23.16
N GLY A 123 15.30 15.75 22.94
CA GLY A 123 15.65 14.82 24.02
C GLY A 123 15.72 13.38 23.53
N SER A 124 16.84 13.01 22.92
CA SER A 124 17.23 11.64 22.53
C SER A 124 16.28 10.89 21.59
N ILE A 125 16.74 10.67 20.34
CA ILE A 125 16.15 9.70 19.41
C ILE A 125 16.32 8.30 20.03
N LYS A 126 15.35 7.86 20.84
CA LYS A 126 15.43 6.55 21.53
C LYS A 126 14.79 5.39 20.77
N HIS A 127 14.13 5.64 19.65
CA HIS A 127 13.62 4.56 18.81
C HIS A 127 13.83 4.87 17.33
N VAL A 128 14.77 4.13 16.72
CA VAL A 128 14.76 3.86 15.28
C VAL A 128 13.41 3.19 15.01
N GLY A 129 12.58 3.80 14.17
CA GLY A 129 11.19 3.37 13.97
C GLY A 129 11.11 1.87 13.67
N SER A 130 10.27 1.15 14.42
CA SER A 130 9.98 -0.24 14.09
C SER A 130 9.07 -0.27 12.85
N MET A 131 9.52 -0.89 11.77
CA MET A 131 8.63 -1.23 10.65
C MET A 131 7.67 -2.31 11.13
N LYS A 132 6.38 -2.00 11.18
CA LYS A 132 5.34 -2.99 11.41
C LYS A 132 4.68 -3.36 10.10
N LEU A 133 4.73 -4.65 9.77
CA LEU A 133 3.97 -5.21 8.68
C LEU A 133 2.51 -5.32 9.11
N GLY A 134 1.64 -4.67 8.36
CA GLY A 134 0.21 -4.87 8.48
C GLY A 134 -0.14 -6.34 8.22
N LYS A 135 -1.17 -6.80 8.91
CA LYS A 135 -1.85 -8.06 8.61
C LYS A 135 -3.23 -7.67 8.11
N CYS A 136 -3.67 -8.25 7.00
CA CYS A 136 -5.06 -8.13 6.57
C CYS A 136 -5.97 -8.66 7.68
N GLU A 137 -6.94 -7.88 8.13
CA GLU A 137 -7.84 -8.27 9.21
C GLU A 137 -8.83 -9.34 8.73
N LYS A 138 -9.23 -9.28 7.45
CA LYS A 138 -10.19 -10.21 6.84
C LYS A 138 -9.63 -11.63 6.63
N CYS A 139 -8.47 -11.75 5.98
CA CYS A 139 -7.93 -13.06 5.59
C CYS A 139 -6.61 -13.41 6.28
N GLY A 140 -6.05 -12.51 7.07
CA GLY A 140 -4.80 -12.73 7.78
C GLY A 140 -3.54 -12.71 6.92
N TYR A 141 -3.65 -12.34 5.64
CA TYR A 141 -2.52 -12.14 4.73
C TYR A 141 -1.48 -11.20 5.34
N ARG A 142 -0.21 -11.57 5.15
CA ARG A 142 0.95 -10.73 5.47
C ARG A 142 1.79 -10.58 4.20
N PRO A 143 2.24 -9.37 3.87
CA PRO A 143 3.12 -9.15 2.73
C PRO A 143 4.38 -10.02 2.84
N GLN A 144 4.83 -10.51 1.71
CA GLN A 144 6.06 -11.29 1.59
C GLN A 144 7.04 -10.59 0.66
N PRO A 145 8.36 -10.63 0.95
CA PRO A 145 9.35 -10.02 0.07
C PRO A 145 9.30 -10.65 -1.33
N LYS A 146 9.69 -9.88 -2.35
CA LYS A 146 9.65 -10.30 -3.76
C LYS A 146 10.30 -11.67 -3.99
N SER A 147 11.42 -11.94 -3.33
CA SER A 147 12.18 -13.19 -3.41
C SER A 147 11.46 -14.45 -2.87
N ARG A 148 10.30 -14.30 -2.23
CA ARG A 148 9.49 -15.42 -1.72
C ARG A 148 8.18 -15.62 -2.49
N LYS A 149 7.92 -14.79 -3.51
CA LYS A 149 6.71 -14.89 -4.31
C LYS A 149 6.85 -15.93 -5.41
N GLU A 150 5.74 -16.55 -5.77
CA GLU A 150 5.66 -17.47 -6.91
C GLU A 150 5.79 -16.71 -8.23
N ASP A 151 6.36 -17.36 -9.26
CA ASP A 151 6.59 -16.76 -10.58
C ASP A 151 5.33 -16.15 -11.20
N LYS A 152 4.17 -16.80 -11.03
CA LYS A 152 2.89 -16.26 -11.53
C LYS A 152 2.53 -14.92 -10.89
N ILE A 153 2.85 -14.73 -9.61
CA ILE A 153 2.59 -13.49 -8.88
C ILE A 153 3.60 -12.42 -9.29
N LEU A 154 4.87 -12.80 -9.47
CA LEU A 154 5.91 -11.90 -9.95
C LEU A 154 5.60 -11.37 -11.36
N LYS A 155 5.15 -12.25 -12.26
CA LYS A 155 4.73 -11.87 -13.61
C LYS A 155 3.57 -10.87 -13.56
N ARG A 156 2.52 -11.14 -12.78
CA ARG A 156 1.39 -10.21 -12.59
C ARG A 156 1.84 -8.86 -12.03
N TYR A 157 2.78 -8.87 -11.08
CA TYR A 157 3.38 -7.66 -10.53
C TYR A 157 4.12 -6.84 -11.60
N GLU A 158 4.93 -7.50 -12.44
CA GLU A 158 5.67 -6.85 -13.54
C GLU A 158 4.72 -6.24 -14.57
N GLU A 159 3.67 -6.97 -14.95
CA GLU A 159 2.62 -6.45 -15.84
C GLU A 159 1.87 -5.28 -15.20
N LEU A 160 1.55 -5.33 -13.89
CA LEU A 160 0.85 -4.25 -13.21
C LEU A 160 1.70 -2.97 -13.16
N LEU A 161 3.03 -3.11 -13.06
CA LEU A 161 3.96 -1.98 -13.06
C LEU A 161 3.97 -1.19 -14.38
N GLU A 162 3.54 -1.77 -15.50
CA GLU A 162 3.41 -1.04 -16.77
C GLU A 162 2.36 0.08 -16.69
N HIS A 163 1.40 -0.01 -15.76
CA HIS A 163 0.45 1.07 -15.48
C HIS A 163 1.02 2.21 -14.61
N TYR A 164 2.24 2.06 -14.08
CA TYR A 164 2.90 3.01 -13.17
C TYR A 164 4.36 3.25 -13.61
N PRO A 165 4.59 3.80 -14.82
CA PRO A 165 5.92 3.91 -15.41
C PRO A 165 6.92 4.68 -14.53
N GLU A 166 6.47 5.72 -13.82
CA GLU A 166 7.32 6.51 -12.93
C GLU A 166 7.81 5.69 -11.72
N VAL A 167 7.01 4.75 -11.23
CA VAL A 167 7.37 3.85 -10.13
C VAL A 167 8.31 2.78 -10.66
N ARG A 168 8.01 2.18 -11.81
CA ARG A 168 8.84 1.16 -12.47
C ARG A 168 10.25 1.67 -12.75
N ASP A 169 10.36 2.84 -13.36
CA ASP A 169 11.65 3.41 -13.75
C ASP A 169 12.48 3.76 -12.52
N LEU A 170 11.84 4.25 -11.44
CA LEU A 170 12.53 4.50 -10.19
C LEU A 170 12.96 3.21 -9.49
N ILE A 171 12.18 2.13 -9.53
CA ILE A 171 12.59 0.81 -9.02
C ILE A 171 13.89 0.39 -9.69
N LYS A 172 13.97 0.48 -11.03
CA LYS A 172 15.17 0.12 -11.78
C LYS A 172 16.40 0.90 -11.28
N ASN A 173 16.28 2.22 -11.16
CA ASN A 173 17.37 3.07 -10.66
C ASN A 173 17.79 2.70 -9.23
N LEU A 174 16.81 2.40 -8.36
CA LEU A 174 17.08 2.00 -6.98
C LEU A 174 17.77 0.62 -6.89
N THR A 175 17.42 -0.32 -7.76
CA THR A 175 18.11 -1.62 -7.88
C THR A 175 19.55 -1.43 -8.36
N GLU A 176 19.78 -0.65 -9.40
CA GLU A 176 21.13 -0.35 -9.91
C GLU A 176 22.02 0.34 -8.86
N SER A 177 21.41 1.16 -7.98
CA SER A 177 22.10 1.79 -6.85
C SER A 177 22.35 0.87 -5.64
N GLY A 178 21.81 -0.36 -5.65
CA GLY A 178 21.92 -1.32 -4.55
C GLY A 178 20.99 -1.06 -3.36
N LEU A 179 20.05 -0.11 -3.47
CA LEU A 179 19.06 0.19 -2.43
C LEU A 179 17.91 -0.84 -2.40
N ILE A 180 17.61 -1.46 -3.54
CA ILE A 180 16.73 -2.63 -3.64
C ILE A 180 17.62 -3.83 -3.99
N LYS A 181 17.46 -4.93 -3.25
CA LYS A 181 18.18 -6.19 -3.49
C LYS A 181 17.27 -7.15 -4.24
N GLU A 182 17.81 -7.85 -5.23
CA GLU A 182 17.14 -8.95 -5.94
C GLU A 182 17.01 -10.20 -5.06
#